data_AF-A0A497N447-F1
#
_entry.id   AF-A0A497N447-F1
#
_cell.length_a   1.000
_cell.length_b   1.000
_cell.length_c   1.000
_cell.angle_alpha   90.00
_cell.angle_beta   90.00
_cell.angle_gamma   90.00
#
_symmetry.space_group_name_H-M   'P 1'
#
loop_
_entity.id
_entity.type
_entity.pdbx_description
1 polymer ?
#
loop_
_entity_poly.entity_id
_entity_poly.type
_entity_poly.pdbx_seq_one_letter_code
_entity_poly.pdbx_strand_id
1 'polypeptide(L)' 'MQIGEIPQEKHKFFIWTQGHPEFTSRQLKPNPLFEAFIKACIS' A
#
# COMPACT_ATOMS: atom_id res chain seq x y z
N MET A 1 -6.08 -15.07 -5.32
CA MET A 1 -5.92 -13.83 -4.52
C MET A 1 -4.56 -13.22 -4.84
N GLN A 2 -4.51 -11.99 -5.37
CA GLN A 2 -3.26 -11.30 -5.73
C GLN A 2 -2.94 -10.12 -4.78
N ILE A 3 -3.87 -9.77 -3.91
CA ILE A 3 -3.75 -8.72 -2.88
C ILE A 3 -4.42 -9.26 -1.61
N GLY A 4 -3.87 -8.93 -0.44
CA GLY A 4 -4.45 -9.26 0.86
C GLY A 4 -4.20 -8.15 1.88
N GLU A 5 -5.12 -8.01 2.83
CA GLU A 5 -5.04 -7.07 3.94
C GLU A 5 -5.58 -7.73 5.22
N ILE A 6 -5.35 -7.09 6.37
CA ILE A 6 -5.99 -7.47 7.65
C ILE A 6 -6.80 -6.29 8.21
N PRO A 7 -7.78 -6.54 9.09
CA PRO A 7 -8.58 -5.49 9.69
C PRO A 7 -7.74 -4.41 10.38
N GLN A 8 -8.13 -3.14 10.21
CA GLN A 8 -7.43 -1.98 10.78
C GLN A 8 -7.38 -2.01 12.31
N GLU A 9 -8.40 -2.61 12.95
CA GLU A 9 -8.43 -2.87 14.39
C GLU A 9 -7.26 -3.75 14.88
N LYS A 10 -6.69 -4.59 14.00
CA LYS A 10 -5.53 -5.44 14.32
C LYS A 10 -4.20 -4.78 13.97
N HIS A 11 -4.16 -4.01 12.89
CA HIS A 11 -2.96 -3.31 12.45
C HIS A 11 -3.31 -2.06 11.65
N LYS A 12 -2.70 -0.93 12.01
CA LYS A 12 -3.01 0.39 11.42
C LYS A 12 -2.91 0.40 9.88
N PHE A 13 -1.91 -0.27 9.34
CA PHE A 13 -1.75 -0.45 7.90
C PHE A 13 -1.03 -1.75 7.58
N PHE A 14 -1.73 -2.72 7.00
CA PHE A 14 -1.12 -3.98 6.58
C PHE A 14 -1.71 -4.40 5.24
N ILE A 15 -0.85 -4.48 4.23
CA ILE A 15 -1.21 -4.90 2.89
C ILE A 15 -0.07 -5.72 2.30
N TRP A 16 -0.44 -6.76 1.56
CA TRP A 16 0.46 -7.61 0.79
C TRP A 16 -0.06 -7.69 -0.64
N THR A 17 0.85 -7.78 -1.61
CA THR A 17 0.50 -8.03 -3.01
C THR A 17 1.51 -8.99 -3.63
N GLN A 18 1.02 -9.84 -4.53
CA GLN A 18 1.86 -10.70 -5.36
C GLN A 18 2.37 -9.98 -6.62
N GLY A 19 1.82 -8.80 -6.94
CA GLY A 19 2.28 -7.96 -8.04
C GLY A 19 3.49 -7.10 -7.68
N HIS A 20 4.01 -6.39 -8.70
CA HIS A 20 5.13 -5.45 -8.58
C HIS A 20 4.64 -3.98 -8.72
N PRO A 21 4.05 -3.38 -7.67
CA PRO A 21 3.55 -2.00 -7.71
C PRO A 21 4.64 -0.96 -8.02
N GLU A 22 5.90 -1.28 -7.76
CA GLU A 22 7.07 -0.48 -8.11
C GLU A 22 7.14 -0.16 -9.61
N PHE A 23 6.74 -1.07 -10.49
CA PHE A 23 6.80 -0.85 -11.94
C PHE A 23 5.70 0.08 -12.46
N THR A 24 4.64 0.29 -11.68
CA THR A 24 3.51 1.16 -12.06
C THR A 24 3.55 2.52 -11.36
N SER A 25 4.45 2.71 -10.40
CA SER A 25 4.67 4.00 -9.74
C SER A 25 5.39 4.98 -10.68
N ARG A 26 5.03 6.27 -10.61
CA ARG A 26 5.65 7.37 -11.36
C ARG A 26 5.82 8.59 -10.44
N GLN A 27 6.76 9.47 -10.75
CA GLN A 27 7.09 10.62 -9.91
C GLN A 27 5.89 11.53 -9.64
N LEU A 28 5.10 11.84 -10.68
CA LEU A 28 3.89 12.67 -10.57
C LEU A 28 2.61 11.85 -10.32
N LYS A 29 2.73 10.53 -10.25
CA LYS A 29 1.61 9.60 -10.03
C LYS A 29 2.13 8.37 -9.27
N PRO A 30 2.39 8.51 -7.95
CA PRO A 30 2.84 7.39 -7.15
C PRO A 30 1.80 6.27 -7.17
N ASN A 31 2.24 5.02 -7.06
CA ASN A 31 1.29 3.92 -6.91
C ASN A 31 0.52 4.07 -5.58
N PRO A 32 -0.81 3.84 -5.56
CA PRO A 32 -1.63 3.99 -4.37
C PRO A 32 -1.13 3.23 -3.14
N LEU A 33 -0.51 2.06 -3.30
CA LEU A 33 0.02 1.27 -2.18
C LEU A 33 1.13 2.02 -1.43
N PHE A 34 2.03 2.68 -2.15
CA PHE A 34 3.10 3.46 -1.54
C PHE A 34 2.57 4.77 -0.94
N GLU A 35 1.68 5.45 -1.64
CA GLU A 35 1.08 6.68 -1.15
C GLU A 35 0.29 6.45 0.15
N ALA A 36 -0.52 5.38 0.21
CA ALA A 36 -1.29 5.01 1.38
C ALA A 36 -0.39 4.59 2.56
N PHE A 37 0.71 3.86 2.30
CA PHE A 37 1.69 3.51 3.33
C PHE A 37 2.29 4.76 3.98
N ILE A 38 2.75 5.72 3.18
CA ILE A 38 3.34 6.97 3.71
C ILE A 38 2.30 7.76 4.50
N LYS A 39 1.06 7.87 4.00
CA LYS A 39 -0.04 8.52 4.74
C LYS A 39 -0.30 7.83 6.09
N ALA A 40 -0.24 6.50 6.15
CA ALA A 40 -0.39 5.75 7.39
C ALA A 40 0.76 5.97 8.40
N CYS A 41 1.97 6.28 7.92
CA CYS A 41 3.12 6.60 8.77
C CYS A 41 3.07 8.01 9.40
N ILE A 42 2.43 8.98 8.73
CA ILE A 42 2.37 10.39 9.18
C ILE A 42 1.07 10.73 9.92
N SER A 43 0.06 9.86 9.85
CA SER A 43 -1.14 9.88 10.69
C SER A 43 -0.89 9.09 11.97
#